data_AF-A0A0Z8H6E9-F1
#
_entry.id   AF-A0A0Z8H6E9-F1
#
_cell.length_a   1.000
_cell.length_b   1.000
_cell.length_c   1.000
_cell.angle_alpha   90.00
_cell.angle_beta   90.00
_cell.angle_gamma   90.00
#
_symmetry.space_group_name_H-M   'P 1'
#
loop_
_entity.id
_entity.type
_entity.pdbx_description
1 polymer ?
#
loop_
_entity_poly.entity_id
_entity_poly.type
_entity_poly.pdbx_seq_one_letter_code
_entity_poly.pdbx_strand_id
1 'polypeptide(L)' 'MIRHKLFTSLQEEEHWINSIQSEGYQLVKVTPWTAAYHFEKCSRPPHPVRLDFHEHIAKGEYSNYLSLFEDCGW' A
#
# COMPACT_ATOMS: atom_id res chain seq x y z
N MET A 1 2.07 -14.88 -7.56
CA MET A 1 1.54 -15.38 -6.27
C MET A 1 0.42 -14.46 -5.82
N ILE A 2 -0.74 -14.99 -5.42
CA ILE A 2 -1.84 -14.19 -4.87
C ILE A 2 -1.95 -14.51 -3.37
N ARG A 3 -2.04 -13.49 -2.53
CA ARG A 3 -2.26 -13.63 -1.08
C ARG A 3 -3.50 -12.83 -0.68
N HIS A 4 -4.30 -13.39 0.22
CA HIS A 4 -5.47 -12.72 0.79
C HIS A 4 -5.19 -12.39 2.25
N LYS A 5 -5.36 -11.12 2.65
CA LYS A 5 -5.18 -10.70 4.03
C LYS A 5 -5.89 -9.38 4.31
N LEU A 6 -6.54 -9.27 5.46
CA LEU A 6 -7.15 -8.05 5.96
C LEU A 6 -6.26 -7.43 7.04
N PHE A 7 -6.25 -6.10 7.11
CA PHE A 7 -5.46 -5.31 8.06
C PHE A 7 -6.36 -4.31 8.80
N THR A 8 -5.99 -4.01 10.04
CA THR A 8 -6.63 -2.97 10.86
C THR A 8 -5.82 -1.67 10.89
N SER A 9 -4.57 -1.72 10.42
CA SER A 9 -3.64 -0.59 10.33
C SER A 9 -2.91 -0.61 8.99
N LEU A 10 -2.71 0.58 8.40
CA LEU A 10 -1.97 0.75 7.16
C LEU A 10 -0.46 0.51 7.36
N GLN A 11 0.07 0.76 8.56
CA GLN A 11 1.45 0.38 8.91
C GLN A 11 1.64 -1.14 8.86
N GLU A 12 0.69 -1.90 9.42
CA GLU A 12 0.74 -3.37 9.40
C GLU A 12 0.67 -3.92 7.98
N GLU A 13 -0.17 -3.30 7.14
CA GLU A 13 -0.29 -3.63 5.73
C GLU A 13 1.03 -3.38 4.99
N GLU A 14 1.61 -2.18 5.11
CA GLU A 14 2.89 -1.82 4.48
C GLU A 14 4.02 -2.77 4.91
N HIS A 15 4.16 -3.01 6.21
CA HIS A 15 5.19 -3.91 6.74
C HIS A 15 5.02 -5.33 6.21
N TRP A 16 3.78 -5.83 6.15
CA TRP A 16 3.52 -7.16 5.61
C TRP A 16 3.84 -7.25 4.12
N ILE A 17 3.44 -6.26 3.32
CA ILE A 17 3.80 -6.20 1.89
C ILE A 17 5.33 -6.25 1.75
N ASN A 18 6.04 -5.38 2.46
CA ASN A 18 7.50 -5.28 2.37
C ASN A 18 8.23 -6.54 2.85
N SER A 19 7.70 -7.26 3.84
CA SER A 19 8.25 -8.57 4.25
C SER A 19 8.20 -9.59 3.12
N ILE A 20 7.08 -9.66 2.37
CA ILE A 20 6.95 -10.55 1.21
C ILE A 20 7.90 -10.11 0.11
N GLN A 21 8.03 -8.80 -0.09
CA GLN A 21 8.94 -8.29 -1.10
C GLN A 21 10.39 -8.65 -0.78
N SER A 22 10.78 -8.65 0.49
CA SER A 22 12.14 -9.07 0.91
C SER A 22 12.50 -10.51 0.52
N GLU A 23 11.51 -11.38 0.25
CA GLU A 23 11.70 -12.75 -0.25
C GLU A 23 11.95 -12.81 -1.77
N GLY A 24 12.02 -11.67 -2.46
CA GLY A 24 12.27 -11.58 -3.91
C GLY A 24 10.99 -11.45 -4.75
N TYR A 25 9.94 -10.87 -4.19
CA TYR A 25 8.68 -10.60 -4.89
C TYR A 25 8.40 -9.09 -4.99
N GLN A 26 7.62 -8.66 -5.98
CA GLN A 26 7.12 -7.30 -6.11
C GLN A 26 5.61 -7.30 -6.12
N LEU A 27 4.99 -6.41 -5.34
CA LEU A 27 3.56 -6.16 -5.42
C LEU A 27 3.25 -5.47 -6.76
N VAL A 28 2.33 -6.06 -7.55
CA VAL A 28 1.93 -5.53 -8.86
C VAL A 28 0.47 -5.09 -8.90
N LYS A 29 -0.38 -5.63 -8.02
CA LYS A 29 -1.80 -5.26 -7.96
C LYS A 29 -2.38 -5.54 -6.59
N VAL A 30 -3.25 -4.64 -6.14
CA VAL A 30 -4.13 -4.83 -4.98
C VAL A 30 -5.58 -4.82 -5.47
N THR A 31 -6.39 -5.76 -4.99
CA THR A 31 -7.83 -5.81 -5.24
C THR A 31 -8.56 -5.71 -3.89
N PRO A 32 -8.94 -4.49 -3.45
CA PRO A 32 -9.45 -4.25 -2.10
C PRO A 32 -10.71 -5.06 -1.76
N TRP A 33 -11.64 -5.22 -2.71
CA TRP A 33 -12.90 -5.95 -2.50
C TRP A 33 -12.72 -7.39 -2.00
N THR A 34 -11.66 -8.06 -2.46
CA THR A 34 -11.33 -9.45 -2.08
C THR A 34 -10.13 -9.54 -1.14
N ALA A 35 -9.63 -8.38 -0.68
CA ALA A 35 -8.40 -8.26 0.10
C ALA A 35 -7.21 -9.01 -0.56
N ALA A 36 -7.15 -9.00 -1.90
CA ALA A 36 -6.20 -9.79 -2.67
C ALA A 36 -5.00 -8.96 -3.11
N TYR A 37 -3.80 -9.47 -2.84
CA TYR A 37 -2.52 -8.86 -3.18
C TYR A 37 -1.79 -9.78 -4.15
N HIS A 38 -1.49 -9.25 -5.33
CA HIS A 38 -0.84 -9.96 -6.41
C HIS A 38 0.64 -9.60 -6.43
N PHE A 39 1.47 -10.62 -6.29
CA PHE A 39 2.92 -10.51 -6.27
C PHE A 39 3.53 -11.26 -7.45
N GLU A 40 4.53 -10.68 -8.08
CA GLU A 40 5.34 -11.32 -9.11
C GLU A 40 6.76 -11.56 -8.61
N LYS A 41 7.42 -12.60 -9.10
CA LYS A 41 8.80 -12.90 -8.71
C LYS A 41 9.72 -11.96 -9.45
N CYS A 42 10.64 -11.31 -8.74
CA CYS A 42 11.57 -10.37 -9.32
C CYS A 42 12.97 -10.98 -9.48
N SER A 43 13.60 -10.65 -10.62
CA SER A 43 15.00 -10.96 -10.90
C SER A 43 15.97 -9.93 -10.30
N ARG A 44 15.46 -8.74 -9.96
CA ARG A 44 16.19 -7.64 -9.32
C ARG A 44 15.64 -7.40 -7.90
N PRO A 45 16.38 -6.70 -7.03
CA PRO A 45 15.87 -6.28 -5.74
C PRO A 45 14.52 -5.55 -5.92
N PRO A 46 13.46 -5.95 -5.21
CA PRO A 46 12.15 -5.32 -5.35
C PRO A 46 12.14 -3.92 -4.74
N HIS A 47 11.22 -3.09 -5.23
CA HIS A 47 11.03 -1.74 -4.75
C HIS A 47 10.11 -1.77 -3.51
N PRO A 48 10.57 -1.26 -2.36
CA PRO A 48 9.73 -1.20 -1.17
C PRO A 48 8.52 -0.32 -1.45
N VAL A 49 7.35 -0.77 -0.98
CA VAL A 49 6.11 -0.01 -1.04
C VAL A 49 6.05 0.90 0.17
N ARG A 50 5.58 2.13 -0.04
CA ARG A 50 5.23 3.06 1.02
C ARG A 50 3.80 3.54 0.81
N LEU A 51 2.96 3.38 1.83
CA LEU A 51 1.60 3.88 1.86
C LEU A 51 1.63 5.28 2.45
N ASP A 52 1.11 6.25 1.70
CA ASP A 52 0.94 7.61 2.21
C ASP A 52 -0.43 7.72 2.89
N PHE A 53 -0.41 7.99 4.19
CA PHE A 53 -1.62 8.16 4.98
C PHE A 53 -1.34 9.02 6.21
N HIS A 54 -2.41 9.60 6.74
CA HIS A 54 -2.37 10.38 7.96
C HIS A 54 -3.28 9.75 9.01
N GLU A 55 -2.74 9.41 10.19
CA GLU A 55 -3.50 8.70 11.24
C GLU A 55 -4.66 9.54 11.80
N HIS A 56 -4.45 10.86 11.93
CA HIS A 56 -5.40 11.76 12.56
C HIS A 56 -5.49 13.09 11.81
N ILE A 57 -6.44 13.20 10.88
CA ILE A 57 -6.75 14.46 10.23
C ILE A 57 -7.88 15.16 10.97
N ALA A 58 -7.65 16.42 11.36
CA ALA A 58 -8.72 17.28 11.82
C ALA A 58 -9.74 17.46 10.69
N LYS A 59 -11.04 17.42 11.00
CA LYS A 59 -12.10 17.50 9.99
C LYS A 59 -11.99 18.71 9.05
N GLY A 60 -11.45 19.83 9.54
CA GLY A 60 -11.21 21.04 8.75
C GLY A 60 -10.05 20.94 7.76
N GLU A 61 -9.11 20.02 7.98
CA GLU A 61 -7.92 19.84 7.12
C GLU A 61 -8.10 18.72 6.09
N TYR A 62 -9.19 17.96 6.17
CA TYR A 62 -9.43 16.82 5.29
C TYR A 62 -9.57 17.21 3.82
N SER A 63 -10.22 18.33 3.52
CA SER A 63 -10.29 18.84 2.14
C SER A 63 -8.91 19.21 1.60
N ASN A 64 -8.08 19.87 2.41
CA ASN A 64 -6.72 20.25 2.02
C ASN A 64 -5.85 19.02 1.75
N TYR A 65 -5.99 18.00 2.61
CA TYR A 65 -5.32 16.71 2.42
C TYR A 65 -5.72 16.07 1.09
N LEU A 66 -7.02 16.00 0.78
CA LEU A 66 -7.49 15.44 -0.49
C LEU A 66 -6.97 16.22 -1.70
N SER A 67 -7.03 17.56 -1.66
CA SER A 67 -6.54 18.41 -2.75
C SER A 67 -5.05 18.19 -3.04
N LEU A 68 -4.24 17.91 -2.02
CA LEU A 68 -2.81 17.63 -2.20
C LEU A 68 -2.55 16.37 -3.07
N PHE A 69 -3.40 15.33 -2.96
CA PHE A 69 -3.29 14.15 -3.81
C PHE A 69 -3.78 14.43 -5.23
N GLU A 70 -4.91 15.13 -5.37
CA GLU A 70 -5.44 15.52 -6.69
C GLU A 70 -4.40 16.36 -7.47
N ASP A 71 -3.74 17.30 -6.81
CA ASP A 71 -2.69 18.13 -7.41
C ASP A 71 -1.46 17.31 -7.84
N CYS A 72 -1.21 16.18 -7.17
CA CYS A 72 -0.14 15.23 -7.53
C CYS A 72 -0.54 14.24 -8.62
N GLY A 73 -1.77 14.32 -9.15
CA GLY A 73 -2.28 13.44 -10.20
C GLY A 73 -2.60 12.01 -9.72
N TRP A 74 -2.88 11.85 -8.42
CA TRP A 74 -3.31 10.60 -7.81
C TRP A 74 -4.83 10.38 -7.90
#